data_AF-A0A0R3WFG9-F1
#
_entry.id   AF-A0A0R3WFG9-F1
#
_cell.length_a   1.000
_cell.length_b   1.000
_cell.length_c   1.000
_cell.angle_alpha   90.00
_cell.angle_beta   90.00
_cell.angle_gamma   90.00
#
_symmetry.space_group_name_H-M   'P 1'
#
loop_
_entity.id
_entity.type
_entity.pdbx_description
1 polymer ?
#
loop_
_entity_poly.entity_id
_entity_poly.type
_entity_poly.pdbx_seq_one_letter_code
_entity_poly.pdbx_strand_id
1 'polypeptide(L)'
;MGIFNLVLLMLLLGHWNACLQFFIPMLNNFPVDSWVIKCKLKDAGWFEQYTWALFKAMSHMLSIGYGRFPPTSSGEAWITIISMMTGSTCYALFVGHAAALIQSFDCSKKMYREKFKQVEEYMAYRKLPRVLRQKIANYYEHRYQGKMFNEVIILDELSECLREQIVNHNCRALVAAVPFFTYADRHFVSEVLMRLKYEVFQPGDWIIKEGQMGTKMYFIQEGIVDIVDTDGRVATSLSDGSYFGGEYIHS
;
A
#
# COMPACT_ATOMS: atom_id res chain seq x y z
N MET A 1 -12.81 -14.21 3.21
CA MET A 1 -13.17 -14.58 1.82
C MET A 1 -12.44 -13.64 0.87
N GLY A 2 -11.73 -14.15 -0.13
CA GLY A 2 -11.14 -13.28 -1.16
C GLY A 2 -12.22 -12.64 -2.04
N ILE A 3 -11.91 -11.50 -2.68
CA ILE A 3 -12.84 -10.80 -3.59
C ILE A 3 -13.40 -11.74 -4.67
N PHE A 4 -12.61 -12.71 -5.12
CA PHE A 4 -13.02 -13.72 -6.08
C PHE A 4 -14.17 -14.60 -5.56
N ASN A 5 -14.10 -15.06 -4.31
CA ASN A 5 -15.15 -15.87 -3.70
C ASN A 5 -16.45 -15.08 -3.57
N LEU A 6 -16.35 -13.77 -3.30
CA LEU A 6 -17.50 -12.89 -3.24
C LEU A 6 -18.16 -12.71 -4.62
N VAL A 7 -17.37 -12.53 -5.68
CA VAL A 7 -17.89 -12.45 -7.05
C VAL A 7 -18.61 -13.74 -7.44
N LEU A 8 -18.05 -14.91 -7.11
CA LEU A 8 -18.71 -16.20 -7.35
C LEU A 8 -20.02 -16.33 -6.56
N LEU A 9 -20.04 -15.90 -5.30
CA LEU A 9 -21.25 -15.88 -4.48
C LEU A 9 -22.32 -14.95 -5.07
N MET A 10 -21.93 -13.77 -5.56
CA MET A 10 -22.84 -12.84 -6.24
C MET A 10 -23.44 -13.45 -7.51
N LEU A 11 -22.64 -14.12 -8.33
CA LEU A 11 -23.14 -14.80 -9.54
C LEU A 11 -24.11 -15.93 -9.18
N LEU A 12 -23.83 -16.71 -8.14
CA LEU A 12 -24.71 -17.78 -7.66
C LEU A 12 -26.03 -17.23 -7.13
N LEU A 13 -25.98 -16.18 -6.29
CA LEU A 13 -27.19 -15.52 -5.78
C LEU A 13 -28.00 -14.86 -6.90
N GLY A 14 -27.33 -14.28 -7.90
CA GLY A 14 -27.97 -13.72 -9.09
C GLY A 14 -28.71 -14.79 -9.89
N HIS A 15 -28.09 -15.95 -10.08
CA HIS A 15 -28.72 -17.10 -10.72
C HIS A 15 -29.94 -17.60 -9.95
N TRP A 16 -29.82 -17.83 -8.64
CA TRP A 16 -30.96 -18.28 -7.82
C TRP A 16 -32.11 -17.29 -7.80
N ASN A 17 -31.80 -16.01 -7.70
CA ASN A 17 -32.78 -14.94 -7.74
C ASN A 17 -33.50 -14.86 -9.10
N ALA A 18 -32.76 -15.04 -10.21
CA ALA A 18 -33.33 -15.11 -11.55
C ALA A 18 -34.31 -16.28 -11.68
N CYS A 19 -33.89 -17.48 -11.25
CA CYS A 19 -34.73 -18.68 -11.26
C CYS A 19 -35.99 -18.48 -10.40
N LEU A 20 -35.86 -17.91 -9.20
CA LEU A 20 -36.99 -17.66 -8.30
C LEU A 20 -37.99 -16.64 -8.87
N GLN A 21 -37.51 -15.59 -9.53
CA GLN A 21 -38.36 -14.59 -10.17
C GLN A 21 -39.15 -15.11 -11.38
N PHE A 22 -38.65 -16.14 -12.07
CA PHE A 22 -39.38 -16.81 -13.14
C PHE A 22 -40.29 -17.93 -12.58
N PHE A 23 -39.85 -18.62 -11.53
CA PHE A 23 -40.56 -19.74 -10.90
C PHE A 23 -41.89 -19.32 -10.28
N ILE A 24 -41.97 -18.15 -9.63
CA ILE A 24 -43.22 -17.75 -8.95
C ILE A 24 -44.37 -17.41 -9.92
N PRO A 25 -44.16 -16.69 -11.03
CA PRO A 25 -45.17 -16.59 -12.09
C PRO A 25 -45.58 -17.95 -12.65
N MET A 26 -44.63 -18.89 -12.79
CA MET A 26 -44.91 -20.25 -13.28
C MET A 26 -45.82 -21.03 -12.32
N LEU A 27 -45.58 -20.95 -11.00
CA LEU A 27 -46.45 -21.57 -9.98
C LEU A 27 -47.88 -21.02 -9.99
N ASN A 28 -48.07 -19.76 -10.36
CA ASN A 28 -49.37 -19.10 -10.45
C ASN A 28 -50.01 -19.21 -11.85
N ASN A 29 -49.56 -20.16 -12.67
CA ASN A 29 -50.04 -20.38 -14.05
C ASN A 29 -49.94 -19.14 -14.96
N PHE A 30 -48.88 -18.34 -14.79
CA PHE A 30 -48.60 -17.11 -15.54
C PHE A 30 -49.79 -16.14 -15.56
N PRO A 31 -50.05 -15.42 -14.45
CA PRO A 31 -51.14 -14.46 -14.41
C PRO A 31 -50.98 -13.37 -15.48
N VAL A 32 -52.09 -12.84 -15.98
CA VAL A 32 -52.12 -11.88 -17.12
C VAL A 32 -51.25 -10.65 -16.84
N ASP A 33 -51.21 -10.21 -15.59
CA ASP A 33 -50.41 -9.06 -15.16
C ASP A 33 -48.92 -9.38 -14.93
N SER A 34 -48.49 -10.63 -15.04
CA SER A 34 -47.10 -10.99 -14.76
C SER A 34 -46.11 -10.37 -15.74
N TRP A 35 -44.91 -10.09 -15.24
CA TRP A 35 -43.81 -9.59 -16.06
C TRP A 35 -43.47 -10.53 -17.24
N VAL A 36 -43.66 -11.84 -17.06
CA VAL A 36 -43.41 -12.86 -18.10
C VAL A 36 -44.38 -12.71 -19.29
N ILE A 37 -45.67 -12.53 -19.02
CA ILE A 37 -46.69 -12.32 -20.05
C ILE A 37 -46.50 -10.96 -20.74
N LYS A 38 -46.25 -9.90 -19.96
CA LYS A 38 -46.00 -8.55 -20.49
C LYS A 38 -44.79 -8.48 -21.41
N CYS A 39 -43.75 -9.26 -21.10
CA CYS A 39 -42.57 -9.39 -21.94
C CYS A 39 -42.72 -10.41 -23.10
N LYS A 40 -43.89 -11.07 -23.23
CA LYS A 40 -44.15 -12.14 -24.22
C LYS A 40 -43.17 -13.31 -24.12
N LEU A 41 -42.73 -13.65 -22.91
CA LEU A 41 -41.71 -14.66 -22.65
C LEU A 41 -42.26 -16.08 -22.40
N LYS A 42 -43.58 -16.23 -22.22
CA LYS A 42 -44.20 -17.54 -21.90
C LYS A 42 -43.85 -18.63 -22.92
N ASP A 43 -43.96 -18.28 -24.21
CA ASP A 43 -43.74 -19.22 -25.32
C ASP A 43 -42.33 -19.07 -25.94
N ALA A 44 -41.48 -18.22 -25.36
CA ALA A 44 -40.10 -18.02 -25.80
C ALA A 44 -39.20 -19.22 -25.43
N GLY A 45 -38.06 -19.35 -26.11
CA GLY A 45 -37.09 -20.39 -25.77
C GLY A 45 -36.53 -20.22 -24.35
N TRP A 46 -36.17 -21.33 -23.70
CA TRP A 46 -35.66 -21.34 -22.31
C TRP A 46 -34.48 -20.39 -22.10
N PHE A 47 -33.59 -20.25 -23.09
CA PHE A 47 -32.43 -19.37 -23.02
C PHE A 47 -32.84 -17.89 -22.96
N GLU A 48 -33.86 -17.50 -23.73
CA GLU A 48 -34.38 -16.13 -23.74
C GLU A 48 -35.10 -15.81 -22.42
N GLN A 49 -35.92 -16.74 -21.93
CA GLN A 49 -36.57 -16.63 -20.61
C GLN A 49 -35.54 -16.43 -19.49
N TYR A 50 -34.50 -17.27 -19.46
CA TYR A 50 -33.43 -17.19 -18.47
C TYR A 50 -32.64 -15.89 -18.59
N THR A 51 -32.30 -15.47 -19.80
CA THR A 51 -31.53 -14.23 -20.04
C THR A 51 -32.26 -13.02 -19.48
N TRP A 52 -33.56 -12.88 -19.74
CA TRP A 52 -34.37 -11.78 -19.22
C TRP A 52 -34.62 -11.87 -17.72
N ALA A 53 -34.79 -13.08 -17.18
CA ALA A 53 -34.89 -13.30 -15.73
C ALA A 53 -33.58 -12.91 -15.01
N LEU A 54 -32.43 -13.30 -15.58
CA LEU A 54 -31.11 -12.96 -15.06
C LEU A 54 -30.84 -11.45 -15.17
N PHE A 55 -31.19 -10.84 -16.30
CA PHE A 55 -31.10 -9.38 -16.46
C PHE A 55 -31.91 -8.64 -15.39
N LYS A 56 -33.14 -9.09 -15.11
CA LYS A 56 -33.98 -8.53 -14.05
C LYS A 56 -33.36 -8.71 -12.66
N ALA A 57 -32.88 -9.90 -12.34
CA ALA A 57 -32.21 -10.20 -11.06
C ALA A 57 -30.92 -9.39 -10.85
N MET A 58 -30.09 -9.27 -11.89
CA MET A 58 -28.86 -8.48 -11.86
C MET A 58 -29.13 -6.98 -11.77
N SER A 59 -30.21 -6.50 -12.40
CA SER A 59 -30.63 -5.09 -12.30
C SER A 59 -31.04 -4.71 -10.87
N HIS A 60 -31.69 -5.62 -10.13
CA HIS A 60 -31.95 -5.42 -8.70
C HIS A 60 -30.65 -5.47 -7.87
N MET A 61 -29.73 -6.38 -8.20
CA MET A 61 -28.47 -6.56 -7.47
C MET A 61 -27.54 -5.35 -7.58
N LEU A 62 -27.41 -4.79 -8.78
CA LEU A 62 -26.56 -3.63 -9.06
C LEU A 62 -27.28 -2.30 -8.83
N SER A 63 -28.49 -2.32 -8.24
CA SER A 63 -29.31 -1.14 -7.98
C SER A 63 -29.61 -0.30 -9.25
N ILE A 64 -29.75 -0.94 -10.41
CA ILE A 64 -30.03 -0.27 -11.70
C ILE A 64 -31.53 -0.02 -11.86
N GLY A 65 -32.37 -1.00 -11.53
CA GLY A 65 -33.84 -0.88 -11.67
C GLY A 65 -34.56 -2.21 -11.85
N TYR A 66 -35.84 -2.15 -12.22
CA TYR A 66 -36.80 -3.28 -12.19
C TYR A 66 -36.79 -4.17 -13.45
N GLY A 67 -35.90 -3.92 -14.40
CA GLY A 67 -35.96 -4.48 -15.75
C GLY A 67 -36.88 -3.65 -16.66
N ARG A 68 -37.66 -4.32 -17.52
CA ARG A 68 -38.50 -3.64 -18.54
C ARG A 68 -39.79 -3.04 -17.97
N PHE A 69 -40.34 -3.65 -16.91
CA PHE A 69 -41.59 -3.23 -16.29
C PHE A 69 -41.50 -3.32 -14.75
N PRO A 70 -42.14 -2.39 -14.01
CA PRO A 70 -42.25 -2.49 -12.56
C PRO A 70 -43.17 -3.66 -12.15
N PRO A 71 -43.04 -4.18 -10.91
CA PRO A 71 -43.93 -5.22 -10.40
C PRO A 71 -45.37 -4.70 -10.34
N THR A 72 -46.31 -5.49 -10.84
CA THR A 72 -47.74 -5.11 -10.85
C THR A 72 -48.62 -5.93 -9.95
N SER A 73 -48.16 -7.13 -9.56
CA SER A 73 -48.82 -7.98 -8.57
C SER A 73 -48.16 -7.82 -7.20
N SER A 74 -48.94 -7.97 -6.12
CA SER A 74 -48.43 -7.99 -4.75
C SER A 74 -47.36 -9.08 -4.53
N GLY A 75 -47.52 -10.24 -5.17
CA GLY A 75 -46.52 -11.31 -5.13
C GLY A 75 -45.21 -10.91 -5.80
N GLU A 76 -45.28 -10.31 -6.99
CA GLU A 76 -44.10 -9.80 -7.70
C GLU A 76 -43.40 -8.67 -6.92
N ALA A 77 -44.17 -7.81 -6.26
CA ALA A 77 -43.64 -6.73 -5.43
C ALA A 77 -42.81 -7.28 -4.27
N TRP A 78 -43.33 -8.24 -3.50
CA TRP A 78 -42.59 -8.83 -2.38
C TRP A 78 -41.30 -9.54 -2.80
N ILE A 79 -41.32 -10.28 -3.91
CA ILE A 79 -40.11 -10.93 -4.44
C ILE A 79 -39.10 -9.88 -4.90
N THR A 80 -39.57 -8.82 -5.54
CA THR A 80 -38.72 -7.71 -5.98
C THR A 80 -38.07 -7.02 -4.78
N ILE A 81 -38.82 -6.79 -3.70
CA ILE A 81 -38.29 -6.24 -2.44
C ILE A 81 -37.20 -7.15 -1.86
N ILE A 82 -37.45 -8.45 -1.73
CA ILE A 82 -36.48 -9.43 -1.21
C ILE A 82 -35.22 -9.45 -2.10
N SER A 83 -35.41 -9.46 -3.42
CA SER A 83 -34.33 -9.39 -4.41
C SER A 83 -33.50 -8.12 -4.29
N MET A 84 -34.11 -6.97 -4.02
CA MET A 84 -33.42 -5.68 -3.86
C MET A 84 -32.67 -5.62 -2.53
N MET A 85 -33.24 -6.13 -1.44
CA MET A 85 -32.58 -6.17 -0.14
C MET A 85 -31.34 -7.09 -0.15
N THR A 86 -31.48 -8.28 -0.72
CA THR A 86 -30.37 -9.23 -0.86
C THR A 86 -29.30 -8.70 -1.81
N GLY A 87 -29.73 -8.15 -2.95
CA GLY A 87 -28.87 -7.56 -3.96
C GLY A 87 -28.05 -6.36 -3.47
N SER A 88 -28.70 -5.37 -2.86
CA SER A 88 -28.05 -4.19 -2.29
C SER A 88 -27.02 -4.55 -1.21
N THR A 89 -27.33 -5.53 -0.36
CA THR A 89 -26.39 -6.04 0.65
C THR A 89 -25.15 -6.65 0.00
N CYS A 90 -25.32 -7.50 -1.02
CA CYS A 90 -24.20 -8.10 -1.74
C CYS A 90 -23.34 -7.04 -2.45
N TYR A 91 -23.97 -6.05 -3.07
CA TYR A 91 -23.26 -4.96 -3.73
C TYR A 91 -22.48 -4.09 -2.75
N ALA A 92 -23.05 -3.78 -1.58
CA ALA A 92 -22.34 -3.05 -0.52
C ALA A 92 -21.09 -3.82 -0.04
N LEU A 93 -21.21 -5.15 0.16
CA LEU A 93 -20.08 -6.01 0.51
C LEU A 93 -19.02 -6.01 -0.59
N PHE A 94 -19.42 -6.06 -1.86
CA PHE A 94 -18.50 -6.01 -3.00
C PHE A 94 -17.69 -4.71 -3.02
N VAL A 95 -18.36 -3.57 -2.89
CA VAL A 95 -17.70 -2.26 -2.83
C VAL A 95 -16.74 -2.19 -1.64
N GLY A 96 -17.14 -2.69 -0.47
CA GLY A 96 -16.29 -2.74 0.73
C GLY A 96 -15.03 -3.57 0.52
N HIS A 97 -15.16 -4.77 -0.05
CA HIS A 97 -14.01 -5.64 -0.34
C HIS A 97 -13.10 -5.08 -1.44
N ALA A 98 -13.66 -4.46 -2.48
CA ALA A 98 -12.88 -3.79 -3.51
C ALA A 98 -12.08 -2.62 -2.93
N ALA A 99 -12.69 -1.79 -2.07
CA ALA A 99 -12.01 -0.70 -1.39
C ALA A 99 -10.88 -1.20 -0.48
N ALA A 100 -11.12 -2.25 0.31
CA ALA A 100 -10.09 -2.85 1.17
C ALA A 100 -8.92 -3.42 0.36
N LEU A 101 -9.19 -4.07 -0.77
CA LEU A 101 -8.15 -4.56 -1.67
C LEU A 101 -7.30 -3.42 -2.23
N ILE A 102 -7.92 -2.35 -2.72
CA ILE A 102 -7.21 -1.15 -3.21
C ILE A 102 -6.32 -0.57 -2.10
N GLN A 103 -6.81 -0.50 -0.86
CA GLN A 103 -6.01 -0.01 0.27
C GLN A 103 -4.82 -0.91 0.61
N SER A 104 -4.90 -2.21 0.32
CA SER A 104 -3.83 -3.18 0.62
C SER A 104 -2.63 -3.10 -0.33
N PHE A 105 -2.82 -2.62 -1.57
CA PHE A 105 -1.76 -2.62 -2.59
C PHE A 105 -0.58 -1.69 -2.29
N ASP A 106 -0.74 -0.70 -1.42
CA ASP A 106 0.27 0.35 -1.18
C ASP A 106 0.49 0.64 0.32
N CYS A 107 0.65 -0.40 1.13
CA CYS A 107 0.84 -0.26 2.59
C CYS A 107 2.06 0.60 2.97
N SER A 108 3.24 0.36 2.39
CA SER A 108 4.46 1.14 2.71
C SER A 108 4.38 2.60 2.31
N LYS A 109 3.74 2.91 1.18
CA LYS A 109 3.46 4.29 0.76
C LYS A 109 2.41 4.95 1.65
N LYS A 110 1.39 4.20 2.08
CA LYS A 110 0.39 4.68 3.04
C LYS A 110 1.05 5.05 4.37
N MET A 111 1.89 4.18 4.92
CA MET A 111 2.66 4.45 6.13
C MET A 111 3.53 5.70 5.99
N TYR A 112 4.26 5.84 4.87
CA TYR A 112 5.05 7.05 4.60
C TYR A 112 4.18 8.31 4.58
N ARG A 113 3.06 8.31 3.85
CA ARG A 113 2.14 9.45 3.78
C ARG A 113 1.57 9.82 5.14
N GLU A 114 1.13 8.84 5.91
CA GLU A 114 0.59 9.05 7.26
C GLU A 114 1.64 9.63 8.20
N LYS A 115 2.87 9.10 8.18
CA LYS A 115 3.97 9.63 8.98
C LYS A 115 4.35 11.04 8.58
N PHE A 116 4.49 11.30 7.28
CA PHE A 116 4.84 12.61 6.76
C PHE A 116 3.77 13.66 7.10
N LYS A 117 2.49 13.29 7.03
CA LYS A 117 1.39 14.17 7.47
C LYS A 117 1.52 14.58 8.95
N GLN A 118 1.89 13.66 9.84
CA GLN A 118 2.16 14.02 11.25
C GLN A 118 3.33 15.00 11.37
N VAL A 119 4.37 14.86 10.53
CA VAL A 119 5.49 15.80 10.48
C VAL A 119 5.01 17.17 10.02
N GLU A 120 4.17 17.25 8.98
CA GLU A 120 3.58 18.51 8.52
C GLU A 120 2.74 19.20 9.59
N GLU A 121 1.88 18.45 10.29
CA GLU A 121 1.08 18.96 11.40
C GLU A 121 1.97 19.50 12.53
N TYR A 122 3.07 18.79 12.87
CA TYR A 122 4.06 19.26 13.83
C TYR A 122 4.75 20.56 13.38
N MET A 123 5.18 20.64 12.12
CA MET A 123 5.81 21.83 11.55
C MET A 123 4.86 23.04 11.56
N ALA A 124 3.58 22.81 11.29
CA ALA A 124 2.54 23.83 11.34
C ALA A 124 2.28 24.30 12.78
N TYR A 125 2.12 23.37 13.72
CA TYR A 125 1.92 23.65 15.15
C TYR A 125 3.07 24.48 15.74
N ARG A 126 4.32 24.12 15.42
CA ARG A 126 5.52 24.86 15.85
C ARG A 126 5.79 26.13 15.05
N LYS A 127 4.97 26.45 14.04
CA LYS A 127 5.11 27.62 13.17
C LYS A 127 6.51 27.71 12.55
N LEU A 128 7.07 26.57 12.12
CA LEU A 128 8.42 26.55 11.55
C LEU A 128 8.50 27.42 10.28
N PRO A 129 9.63 28.10 10.02
CA PRO A 129 9.82 28.90 8.81
C PRO A 129 9.73 28.05 7.54
N ARG A 130 9.28 28.63 6.43
CA ARG A 130 9.12 27.93 5.14
C ARG A 130 10.40 27.24 4.67
N VAL A 131 11.56 27.89 4.86
CA VAL A 131 12.87 27.34 4.49
C VAL A 131 13.16 26.03 5.24
N LEU A 132 12.91 26.01 6.56
CA LEU A 132 13.10 24.81 7.38
C LEU A 132 12.10 23.71 7.01
N ARG A 133 10.85 24.05 6.69
CA ARG A 133 9.85 23.07 6.23
C ARG A 133 10.27 22.40 4.93
N GLN A 134 10.75 23.18 3.96
CA GLN A 134 11.25 22.63 2.70
C GLN A 134 12.45 21.72 2.93
N LYS A 135 13.37 22.14 3.82
CA LYS A 135 14.53 21.34 4.20
C LYS A 135 14.12 19.99 4.79
N ILE A 136 13.17 19.98 5.73
CA ILE A 136 12.60 18.75 6.32
C ILE A 136 11.90 17.89 5.24
N ALA A 137 11.10 18.49 4.36
CA ALA A 137 10.40 17.77 3.29
C ALA A 137 11.39 17.05 2.35
N ASN A 138 12.40 17.76 1.86
CA ASN A 138 13.45 17.20 1.02
C ASN A 138 14.20 16.07 1.76
N TYR A 139 14.49 16.24 3.06
CA TYR A 139 15.16 15.21 3.86
C TYR A 139 14.34 13.90 3.89
N TYR A 140 13.03 13.99 4.17
CA TYR A 140 12.16 12.82 4.19
C TYR A 140 12.04 12.15 2.81
N GLU A 141 11.96 12.94 1.75
CA GLU A 141 11.91 12.42 0.37
C GLU A 141 13.19 11.65 0.02
N HIS A 142 14.37 12.21 0.30
CA HIS A 142 15.65 11.53 0.06
C HIS A 142 15.86 10.32 0.96
N ARG A 143 15.49 10.39 2.25
CA ARG A 143 15.72 9.33 3.23
C ARG A 143 14.83 8.10 3.05
N TYR A 144 13.60 8.29 2.56
CA TYR A 144 12.59 7.23 2.48
C TYR A 144 12.10 6.95 1.06
N GLN A 145 12.35 7.84 0.08
CA GLN A 145 11.97 7.64 -1.34
C GLN A 145 10.48 7.27 -1.51
N GLY A 146 9.61 7.87 -0.68
CA GLY A 146 8.17 7.62 -0.69
C GLY A 146 7.72 6.28 -0.09
N LYS A 147 8.62 5.48 0.47
CA LYS A 147 8.32 4.20 1.13
C LYS A 147 8.92 4.16 2.53
N MET A 148 8.11 3.82 3.53
CA MET A 148 8.59 3.71 4.90
C MET A 148 8.59 2.26 5.36
N PHE A 149 9.69 1.83 5.96
CA PHE A 149 9.86 0.51 6.58
C PHE A 149 10.45 0.69 7.97
N ASN A 150 10.02 -0.15 8.92
CA ASN A 150 10.69 -0.24 10.21
C ASN A 150 11.75 -1.34 10.14
N GLU A 151 12.90 -0.99 9.56
CA GLU A 151 13.99 -1.93 9.30
C GLU A 151 14.47 -2.64 10.57
N VAL A 152 14.47 -1.97 11.71
CA VAL A 152 14.86 -2.57 13.00
C VAL A 152 13.94 -3.72 13.37
N ILE A 153 12.62 -3.53 13.30
CA ILE A 153 11.65 -4.60 13.64
C ILE A 153 11.73 -5.72 12.60
N ILE A 154 11.80 -5.39 11.31
CA ILE A 154 11.88 -6.39 10.23
C ILE A 154 13.11 -7.28 10.39
N LEU A 155 14.27 -6.70 10.68
CA LEU A 155 15.50 -7.45 10.90
C LEU A 155 15.45 -8.23 12.23
N ASP A 156 14.70 -7.77 13.23
CA ASP A 156 14.58 -8.43 14.52
C ASP A 156 13.74 -9.73 14.48
N GLU A 157 12.75 -9.78 13.60
CA GLU A 157 11.93 -10.98 13.35
C GLU A 157 12.70 -12.09 12.61
N LEU A 158 13.85 -11.77 12.01
CA LEU A 158 14.67 -12.72 11.25
C LEU A 158 15.72 -13.41 12.13
N SER A 159 16.04 -14.66 11.79
CA SER A 159 17.17 -15.37 12.38
C SER A 159 18.48 -14.61 12.13
N GLU A 160 19.43 -14.71 13.07
CA GLU A 160 20.75 -14.06 12.99
C GLU A 160 21.46 -14.29 11.65
N CYS A 161 21.53 -15.53 11.16
CA CYS A 161 22.16 -15.84 9.88
C CYS A 161 21.51 -15.13 8.68
N LEU A 162 20.18 -14.92 8.69
CA LEU A 162 19.47 -14.19 7.63
C LEU A 162 19.75 -12.69 7.73
N ARG A 163 19.81 -12.14 8.95
CA ARG A 163 20.15 -10.74 9.21
C ARG A 163 21.54 -10.42 8.67
N GLU A 164 22.53 -11.26 8.99
CA GLU A 164 23.89 -11.13 8.47
C GLU A 164 23.93 -11.17 6.94
N GLN A 165 23.20 -12.10 6.31
CA GLN A 165 23.14 -12.18 4.85
C GLN A 165 22.55 -10.93 4.20
N ILE A 166 21.47 -10.38 4.77
CA ILE A 166 20.83 -9.15 4.28
C ILE A 166 21.77 -7.95 4.42
N VAL A 167 22.39 -7.78 5.59
CA VAL A 167 23.30 -6.67 5.86
C VAL A 167 24.53 -6.74 4.96
N ASN A 168 25.15 -7.91 4.82
CA ASN A 168 26.27 -8.11 3.90
C ASN A 168 25.87 -7.83 2.44
N HIS A 169 24.65 -8.18 2.03
CA HIS A 169 24.14 -7.88 0.70
C HIS A 169 23.97 -6.37 0.47
N ASN A 170 23.32 -5.68 1.42
CA ASN A 170 23.03 -4.24 1.33
C ASN A 170 24.31 -3.41 1.33
N CYS A 171 25.31 -3.81 2.12
CA CYS A 171 26.57 -3.11 2.26
C CYS A 171 27.66 -3.60 1.29
N ARG A 172 27.38 -4.52 0.35
CA ARG A 172 28.41 -5.10 -0.54
C ARG A 172 29.20 -4.04 -1.32
N ALA A 173 28.51 -2.99 -1.78
CA ALA A 173 29.13 -1.90 -2.53
C ALA A 173 30.05 -1.08 -1.64
N LEU A 174 29.62 -0.82 -0.40
CA LEU A 174 30.43 -0.13 0.61
C LEU A 174 31.68 -0.94 0.97
N VAL A 175 31.53 -2.24 1.23
CA VAL A 175 32.66 -3.14 1.57
C VAL A 175 33.67 -3.19 0.43
N ALA A 176 33.22 -3.23 -0.81
CA ALA A 176 34.10 -3.24 -1.98
C ALA A 176 34.81 -1.88 -2.20
N ALA A 177 34.15 -0.77 -1.87
CA ALA A 177 34.67 0.57 -2.09
C ALA A 177 35.63 1.04 -0.98
N VAL A 178 35.41 0.61 0.26
CA VAL A 178 36.19 1.06 1.43
C VAL A 178 37.44 0.18 1.62
N PRO A 179 38.67 0.69 1.38
CA PRO A 179 39.89 -0.11 1.48
C PRO A 179 40.15 -0.68 2.87
N PHE A 180 39.61 -0.04 3.91
CA PHE A 180 39.69 -0.49 5.30
C PHE A 180 39.11 -1.91 5.48
N PHE A 181 38.05 -2.28 4.75
CA PHE A 181 37.44 -3.60 4.86
C PHE A 181 38.10 -4.67 3.99
N THR A 182 38.85 -4.29 2.95
CA THR A 182 39.46 -5.23 1.99
C THR A 182 40.44 -6.21 2.64
N TYR A 183 41.18 -5.74 3.65
CA TYR A 183 42.20 -6.54 4.35
C TYR A 183 41.75 -7.03 5.72
N ALA A 184 40.51 -6.70 6.11
CA ALA A 184 39.98 -7.08 7.42
C ALA A 184 39.41 -8.51 7.39
N ASP A 185 39.38 -9.14 8.57
CA ASP A 185 38.76 -10.45 8.72
C ASP A 185 37.25 -10.39 8.43
N ARG A 186 36.71 -11.43 7.77
CA ARG A 186 35.30 -11.46 7.35
C ARG A 186 34.33 -11.40 8.52
N HIS A 187 34.68 -12.03 9.65
CA HIS A 187 33.84 -11.99 10.84
C HIS A 187 33.83 -10.57 11.44
N PHE A 188 34.98 -9.91 11.49
CA PHE A 188 35.06 -8.50 11.88
C PHE A 188 34.24 -7.58 10.95
N VAL A 189 34.33 -7.76 9.64
CA VAL A 189 33.52 -6.98 8.69
C VAL A 189 32.03 -7.19 8.97
N SER A 190 31.56 -8.43 9.11
CA SER A 190 30.16 -8.72 9.44
C SER A 190 29.71 -8.03 10.73
N GLU A 191 30.51 -8.14 11.80
CA GLU A 191 30.29 -7.47 13.09
C GLU A 191 30.20 -5.94 13.00
N VAL A 192 31.01 -5.31 12.14
CA VAL A 192 30.94 -3.86 11.90
C VAL A 192 29.68 -3.51 11.12
N LEU A 193 29.40 -4.21 10.02
CA LEU A 193 28.23 -3.94 9.18
C LEU A 193 26.92 -4.07 9.96
N MET A 194 26.83 -5.02 10.87
CA MET A 194 25.67 -5.23 11.75
C MET A 194 25.42 -4.07 12.72
N ARG A 195 26.43 -3.24 12.99
CA ARG A 195 26.33 -2.04 13.85
C ARG A 195 26.18 -0.74 13.05
N LEU A 196 26.32 -0.78 11.72
CA LEU A 196 26.14 0.40 10.88
C LEU A 196 24.69 0.88 10.92
N LYS A 197 24.52 2.19 10.89
CA LYS A 197 23.21 2.85 10.79
C LYS A 197 23.19 3.74 9.56
N TYR A 198 22.17 3.57 8.73
CA TYR A 198 21.99 4.38 7.55
C TYR A 198 21.51 5.80 7.92
N GLU A 199 22.35 6.79 7.64
CA GLU A 199 22.08 8.22 7.83
C GLU A 199 22.18 8.94 6.46
N VAL A 200 21.38 10.00 6.29
CA VAL A 200 21.36 10.83 5.08
C VAL A 200 21.57 12.28 5.51
N PHE A 201 22.42 13.01 4.80
CA PHE A 201 22.69 14.43 5.05
C PHE A 201 22.34 15.22 3.78
N GLN A 202 21.91 16.48 3.96
CA GLN A 202 21.62 17.36 2.83
C GLN A 202 22.84 18.23 2.50
N PRO A 203 22.94 18.71 1.25
CA PRO A 203 23.99 19.67 0.88
C PRO A 203 24.02 20.88 1.82
N GLY A 204 25.21 21.20 2.34
CA GLY A 204 25.43 22.28 3.30
C GLY A 204 25.19 21.93 4.77
N ASP A 205 24.86 20.67 5.09
CA ASP A 205 24.83 20.21 6.49
C ASP A 205 26.24 19.96 7.03
N TRP A 206 26.47 20.42 8.26
CA TRP A 206 27.68 20.08 9.02
C TRP A 206 27.51 18.71 9.66
N ILE A 207 28.28 17.72 9.19
CA ILE A 207 28.25 16.34 9.72
C ILE A 207 29.04 16.24 11.02
N ILE A 208 30.28 16.77 11.02
CA ILE A 208 31.14 16.89 12.19
C ILE A 208 31.56 18.35 12.30
N LYS A 209 31.60 18.88 13.53
CA LYS A 209 32.13 20.21 13.81
C LYS A 209 33.39 20.09 14.65
N GLU A 210 34.39 20.90 14.33
CA GLU A 210 35.62 20.99 15.11
C GLU A 210 35.32 21.34 16.58
N GLY A 211 36.07 20.74 17.50
CA GLY A 211 35.90 20.94 18.94
C GLY A 211 34.72 20.21 19.57
N GLN A 212 33.90 19.48 18.79
CA GLN A 212 32.90 18.57 19.33
C GLN A 212 33.50 17.19 19.54
N MET A 213 33.17 16.55 20.68
CA MET A 213 33.61 15.20 20.99
C MET A 213 33.02 14.22 19.95
N GLY A 214 33.90 13.56 19.20
CA GLY A 214 33.52 12.57 18.21
C GLY A 214 32.98 11.31 18.88
N THR A 215 31.73 10.95 18.61
CA THR A 215 31.08 9.73 19.15
C THR A 215 30.79 8.69 18.08
N LYS A 216 31.06 9.01 16.81
CA LYS A 216 30.72 8.20 15.65
C LYS A 216 31.79 8.31 14.57
N MET A 217 32.03 7.21 13.88
CA MET A 217 32.73 7.15 12.60
C MET A 217 31.69 7.03 11.48
N TYR A 218 31.99 7.63 10.32
CA TYR A 218 31.12 7.58 9.14
C TYR A 218 31.84 6.95 7.95
N PHE A 219 31.11 6.15 7.19
CA PHE A 219 31.54 5.60 5.91
C PHE A 219 30.66 6.16 4.80
N ILE A 220 31.27 6.63 3.70
CA ILE A 220 30.54 7.25 2.59
C ILE A 220 30.14 6.16 1.60
N GLN A 221 28.84 5.85 1.56
CA GLN A 221 28.27 4.94 0.57
C GLN A 221 28.05 5.63 -0.79
N GLU A 222 27.49 6.85 -0.76
CA GLU A 222 27.17 7.65 -1.93
C GLU A 222 27.20 9.13 -1.56
N GLY A 223 27.92 9.94 -2.33
CA GLY A 223 27.99 11.39 -2.19
C GLY A 223 29.40 11.94 -1.98
N ILE A 224 29.46 13.25 -1.76
CA ILE A 224 30.72 13.99 -1.56
C ILE A 224 30.62 14.75 -0.24
N VAL A 225 31.68 14.66 0.57
CA VAL A 225 31.83 15.37 1.85
C VAL A 225 33.06 16.25 1.78
N ASP A 226 32.87 17.56 1.92
CA ASP A 226 33.96 18.52 1.99
C ASP A 226 34.50 18.64 3.42
N ILE A 227 35.80 18.49 3.57
CA ILE A 227 36.53 18.82 4.81
C ILE A 227 36.93 20.28 4.70
N VAL A 228 36.47 21.07 5.66
CA VAL A 228 36.64 22.52 5.69
C VAL A 228 37.54 22.90 6.85
N ASP A 229 38.52 23.77 6.59
CA ASP A 229 39.40 24.34 7.62
C ASP A 229 38.67 25.42 8.46
N THR A 230 39.27 25.83 9.57
CA THR A 230 38.84 26.93 10.46
C THR A 230 38.45 28.22 9.72
N ASP A 231 39.11 28.50 8.59
CA ASP A 231 38.86 29.66 7.73
C ASP A 231 37.66 29.48 6.76
N GLY A 232 36.95 28.36 6.81
CA GLY A 232 35.82 28.07 5.92
C GLY A 232 36.23 27.64 4.50
N ARG A 233 37.51 27.35 4.27
CA ARG A 233 38.03 26.90 2.97
C ARG A 233 38.01 25.38 2.89
N VAL A 234 37.60 24.85 1.74
CA VAL A 234 37.63 23.40 1.47
C VAL A 234 39.10 22.96 1.38
N ALA A 235 39.53 22.17 2.36
CA ALA A 235 40.86 21.59 2.42
C ALA A 235 40.95 20.36 1.52
N THR A 236 39.93 19.50 1.55
CA THR A 236 39.81 18.32 0.69
C THR A 236 38.37 17.85 0.58
N SER A 237 38.07 17.00 -0.40
CA SER A 237 36.75 16.41 -0.60
C SER A 237 36.87 14.89 -0.60
N LEU A 238 36.03 14.24 0.20
CA LEU A 238 35.92 12.78 0.27
C LEU A 238 34.74 12.32 -0.57
N SER A 239 34.92 11.24 -1.33
CA SER A 239 33.88 10.61 -2.16
C SER A 239 33.53 9.21 -1.67
N ASP A 240 32.61 8.55 -2.37
CA ASP A 240 32.22 7.14 -2.21
C ASP A 240 33.42 6.23 -1.88
N GLY A 241 33.28 5.39 -0.86
CA GLY A 241 34.33 4.49 -0.36
C GLY A 241 35.28 5.12 0.65
N SER A 242 35.24 6.43 0.85
CA SER A 242 36.00 7.09 1.92
C SER A 242 35.31 6.95 3.27
N TYR A 243 36.06 7.19 4.35
CA TYR A 243 35.54 7.20 5.72
C TYR A 243 36.20 8.33 6.52
N PHE A 244 35.53 8.80 7.58
CA PHE A 244 36.02 9.91 8.41
C PHE A 244 35.46 9.84 9.85
N GLY A 245 36.01 10.67 10.74
CA GLY A 245 35.59 10.74 12.15
C GLY A 245 36.20 9.67 13.07
N GLY A 246 37.18 8.90 12.59
CA GLY A 246 37.82 7.82 13.36
C GLY A 246 38.87 8.26 14.37
N GLU A 247 39.60 9.35 14.11
CA GLU A 247 40.76 9.75 14.92
C GLU A 247 40.41 10.16 16.36
N TYR A 248 39.17 10.57 16.63
CA TYR A 248 38.72 11.03 17.95
C TYR A 248 38.08 9.92 18.82
N ILE A 249 37.96 8.69 18.33
CA ILE A 249 37.30 7.61 19.08
C ILE A 249 38.24 6.99 20.15
N HIS A 250 39.53 7.32 20.13
CA HIS A 250 40.54 6.81 21.06
C HIS A 250 41.14 7.86 22.01
N SER A 251 40.60 9.08 22.06
CA SER A 251 41.04 10.16 22.97
C SER A 251 40.11 10.33 24.17
#